data_AF-A0A239C5N1-F1
#
_entry.id   AF-A0A239C5N1-F1
#
_cell.length_a   1.000
_cell.length_b   1.000
_cell.length_c   1.000
_cell.angle_alpha   90.00
_cell.angle_beta   90.00
_cell.angle_gamma   90.00
#
_symmetry.space_group_name_H-M   'P 1'
#
loop_
_entity.id
_entity.type
_entity.pdbx_description
1 polymer ?
#
loop_
_entity_poly.entity_id
_entity_poly.type
_entity_poly.pdbx_seq_one_letter_code
_entity_poly.pdbx_strand_id
1 'polypeptide(L)'
;MSKAKDTWGIIVQLILGGIAVLITSYLLPGVSVEDFLTGVVIAALIALLNITIKPILILLTIPITVVTLGLFLIVINALLILLAAYIVHGFSVDGFWWAVLFGLILGLINSLLGVSLGGNSPSN
;
A
#
# COMPACT_ATOMS: atom_id res chain seq x y z
N MET A 1 -0.33 30.23 9.57
CA MET A 1 -0.46 29.97 8.12
C MET A 1 0.41 28.80 7.60
N SER A 2 1.23 28.11 8.42
CA SER A 2 2.05 26.97 7.95
C SER A 2 1.38 25.59 8.10
N LYS A 3 0.59 25.32 9.15
CA LYS A 3 -0.14 24.04 9.33
C LYS A 3 -1.06 23.64 8.16
N ALA A 4 -1.63 24.62 7.46
CA ALA A 4 -2.55 24.37 6.35
C ALA A 4 -1.81 23.81 5.11
N LYS A 5 -0.55 24.21 4.89
CA LYS A 5 0.27 23.72 3.77
C LYS A 5 0.67 22.26 3.97
N ASP A 6 0.99 21.89 5.22
CA ASP A 6 1.33 20.50 5.59
C ASP A 6 0.11 19.57 5.47
N THR A 7 -1.07 20.05 5.87
CA THR A 7 -2.33 19.30 5.77
C THR A 7 -2.76 19.07 4.32
N TRP A 8 -2.53 20.07 3.45
CA TRP A 8 -2.84 19.96 2.02
C TRP A 8 -2.02 18.85 1.33
N GLY A 9 -0.73 18.73 1.68
CA GLY A 9 0.13 17.67 1.15
C GLY A 9 -0.37 16.27 1.47
N ILE A 10 -0.82 16.04 2.70
CA ILE A 10 -1.35 14.73 3.15
C ILE A 10 -2.61 14.37 2.37
N ILE A 11 -3.52 15.32 2.15
CA ILE A 11 -4.76 15.08 1.39
C ILE A 11 -4.44 14.72 -0.06
N VAL A 12 -3.52 15.44 -0.70
CA VAL A 12 -3.08 15.14 -2.08
C VAL A 12 -2.46 13.74 -2.15
N GLN A 13 -1.59 13.39 -1.22
CA GLN A 13 -0.95 12.06 -1.16
C GLN A 13 -1.97 10.93 -0.96
N LEU A 14 -3.01 11.17 -0.15
CA LEU A 14 -4.07 10.19 0.06
C LEU A 14 -4.92 9.98 -1.20
N ILE A 15 -5.24 11.06 -1.90
CA ILE A 15 -5.98 11.00 -3.18
C ILE A 15 -5.14 10.28 -4.24
N LEU A 16 -3.86 10.64 -4.38
CA LEU A 16 -2.95 9.99 -5.33
C LEU A 16 -2.76 8.51 -5.00
N GLY A 17 -2.66 8.15 -3.72
CA GLY A 17 -2.61 6.75 -3.27
C GLY A 17 -3.88 5.98 -3.62
N GLY A 18 -5.06 6.58 -3.44
CA GLY A 18 -6.33 5.98 -3.85
C GLY A 18 -6.42 5.78 -5.36
N ILE A 19 -5.99 6.77 -6.15
CA ILE A 19 -5.89 6.66 -7.61
C ILE A 19 -4.91 5.55 -8.00
N ALA A 20 -3.75 5.46 -7.34
CA ALA A 20 -2.78 4.41 -7.60
C ALA A 20 -3.36 3.01 -7.34
N VAL A 21 -4.11 2.84 -6.24
CA VAL A 21 -4.82 1.59 -5.94
C VAL A 21 -5.81 1.23 -7.04
N LEU A 22 -6.61 2.19 -7.50
CA LEU A 22 -7.61 1.96 -8.55
C LEU A 22 -6.95 1.59 -9.89
N ILE A 23 -5.91 2.33 -10.29
CA ILE A 23 -5.16 2.01 -11.52
C ILE A 23 -4.57 0.60 -11.39
N THR A 24 -4.01 0.27 -10.23
CA THR A 24 -3.43 -1.06 -9.98
C THR A 24 -4.49 -2.17 -10.08
N SER A 25 -5.68 -1.97 -9.52
CA SER A 25 -6.76 -2.97 -9.60
C SER A 25 -7.27 -3.13 -11.03
N TYR A 26 -7.39 -2.06 -11.82
CA TYR A 26 -7.79 -2.17 -13.23
C TYR A 26 -6.77 -2.93 -14.10
N LEU A 27 -5.50 -2.93 -13.72
CA LEU A 27 -4.45 -3.68 -14.41
C LEU A 27 -4.42 -5.17 -14.03
N LEU A 28 -5.08 -5.55 -12.93
CA LEU A 28 -5.00 -6.89 -12.35
C LEU A 28 -6.38 -7.55 -12.29
N PRO A 29 -6.66 -8.52 -13.17
CA PRO A 29 -7.99 -9.15 -13.20
C PRO A 29 -8.32 -9.96 -11.94
N GLY A 30 -7.32 -10.34 -11.14
CA GLY A 30 -7.53 -11.00 -9.84
C GLY A 30 -7.61 -10.04 -8.65
N VAL A 31 -7.82 -8.74 -8.89
CA VAL A 31 -8.00 -7.72 -7.83
C VAL A 31 -9.23 -6.89 -8.15
N SER A 32 -10.21 -6.89 -7.24
CA SER A 32 -11.42 -6.08 -7.38
C SER A 32 -11.47 -5.00 -6.32
N VAL A 33 -11.85 -3.79 -6.75
CA VAL A 33 -12.13 -2.64 -5.88
C VAL A 33 -13.50 -2.10 -6.30
N GLU A 34 -14.46 -2.10 -5.38
CA GLU A 34 -15.86 -1.75 -5.67
C GLU A 34 -16.02 -0.30 -6.15
N ASP A 35 -15.43 0.66 -5.43
CA ASP A 35 -15.61 2.09 -5.68
C ASP A 35 -14.34 2.90 -5.42
N PHE A 36 -14.31 4.15 -5.93
CA PHE A 36 -13.22 5.10 -5.68
C PHE A 36 -12.97 5.32 -4.18
N LEU A 37 -14.04 5.44 -3.39
CA LEU A 37 -13.94 5.61 -1.93
C LEU A 37 -13.26 4.40 -1.28
N THR A 38 -13.58 3.19 -1.73
CA THR A 38 -12.91 1.97 -1.27
C THR A 38 -11.43 2.01 -1.60
N GLY A 39 -11.05 2.45 -2.81
CA GLY A 39 -9.66 2.70 -3.21
C GLY A 39 -8.89 3.61 -2.25
N VAL A 40 -9.50 4.73 -1.86
CA VAL A 40 -8.92 5.68 -0.89
C VAL A 40 -8.79 5.05 0.50
N VAL A 41 -9.81 4.31 0.96
CA VAL A 41 -9.79 3.60 2.25
C VAL A 41 -8.69 2.53 2.28
N ILE A 42 -8.52 1.76 1.21
CA ILE A 42 -7.43 0.78 1.06
C ILE A 42 -6.08 1.49 1.13
N ALA A 43 -5.88 2.58 0.39
CA ALA A 43 -4.63 3.33 0.41
C ALA A 43 -4.29 3.85 1.82
N ALA A 44 -5.30 4.37 2.54
CA ALA A 44 -5.16 4.79 3.93
C ALA A 44 -4.78 3.63 4.86
N LEU A 45 -5.47 2.50 4.72
CA LEU A 45 -5.24 1.31 5.54
C LEU A 45 -3.85 0.71 5.27
N ILE A 46 -3.44 0.60 4.01
CA ILE A 46 -2.10 0.12 3.63
C ILE A 46 -1.02 1.03 4.21
N ALA A 47 -1.20 2.36 4.17
CA ALA A 47 -0.28 3.29 4.81
C ALA A 47 -0.21 3.07 6.33
N LEU A 48 -1.36 2.90 6.99
CA LEU A 48 -1.42 2.60 8.43
C LEU A 48 -0.72 1.27 8.77
N LEU A 49 -1.00 0.20 8.02
CA LEU A 49 -0.40 -1.11 8.19
C LEU A 49 1.13 -1.07 7.96
N ASN A 50 1.60 -0.26 7.01
CA ASN A 50 3.03 -0.06 6.77
C ASN A 50 3.75 0.63 7.93
N ILE A 51 3.06 1.51 8.66
CA ILE A 51 3.64 2.23 9.81
C ILE A 51 3.60 1.37 11.07
N THR A 52 2.60 0.49 11.20
CA THR A 52 2.32 -0.25 12.43
C THR A 52 2.70 -1.73 12.35
N ILE A 53 2.09 -2.48 11.43
CA ILE A 53 2.22 -3.94 11.34
C ILE A 53 3.51 -4.34 10.64
N LYS A 54 3.90 -3.64 9.58
CA LYS A 54 5.10 -3.97 8.80
C LYS A 54 6.39 -4.00 9.63
N PRO A 55 6.69 -3.04 10.51
CA PRO A 55 7.88 -3.10 11.37
C PRO A 55 7.90 -4.33 12.28
N ILE A 56 6.73 -4.71 12.81
CA ILE A 56 6.58 -5.88 13.68
C ILE A 56 6.84 -7.16 12.90
N LEU A 57 6.26 -7.28 11.70
CA LEU A 57 6.49 -8.43 10.81
C LEU A 57 7.96 -8.54 10.40
N ILE A 58 8.60 -7.43 10.04
CA ILE A 58 10.02 -7.41 9.69
C ILE A 58 10.85 -7.87 10.88
N LEU A 59 10.60 -7.33 12.08
CA LEU A 59 11.31 -7.70 13.31
C LEU A 59 11.21 -9.20 13.62
N LEU A 60 10.02 -9.78 13.48
CA LEU A 60 9.80 -11.21 13.71
C LEU A 60 10.46 -12.07 12.63
N THR A 61 10.54 -11.56 11.40
CA THR A 61 10.98 -12.31 10.23
C THR A 61 12.42 -12.01 9.84
N ILE A 62 13.19 -11.26 10.65
CA ILE A 62 14.61 -10.96 10.42
C ILE A 62 15.42 -12.21 10.03
N PRO A 63 15.42 -13.34 10.77
CA PRO A 63 16.27 -14.47 10.44
C PRO A 63 15.94 -15.04 9.06
N ILE A 64 14.65 -15.15 8.74
CA ILE A 64 14.17 -15.63 7.44
C ILE A 64 14.48 -14.61 6.35
N THR A 65 14.29 -13.33 6.61
CA THR A 65 14.57 -12.23 5.68
C THR A 65 16.06 -12.19 5.32
N VAL A 66 16.95 -12.41 6.27
CA VAL A 66 18.40 -12.50 6.03
C VAL A 66 18.73 -13.75 5.20
N VAL A 67 18.19 -14.92 5.57
CA VAL A 67 18.41 -16.18 4.83
C VAL A 67 17.91 -16.08 3.39
N THR A 68 16.80 -15.38 3.16
CA THR A 68 16.18 -15.18 1.84
C THR A 68 16.71 -13.96 1.10
N LEU A 69 17.76 -13.29 1.61
CA LEU A 69 18.36 -12.08 1.03
C LEU A 69 17.34 -10.95 0.75
N GLY A 70 16.33 -10.83 1.60
CA GLY A 70 15.28 -9.82 1.46
C GLY A 70 14.09 -10.25 0.62
N LEU A 71 14.09 -11.43 -0.02
CA LEU A 71 12.94 -11.91 -0.80
C LEU A 71 11.67 -12.04 0.05
N PHE A 72 11.82 -12.36 1.35
CA PHE A 72 10.70 -12.42 2.28
C PHE A 72 9.98 -11.07 2.47
N LEU A 73 10.61 -9.94 2.15
CA LEU A 73 9.94 -8.63 2.20
C LEU A 73 8.79 -8.53 1.18
N ILE A 74 8.88 -9.23 0.05
CA ILE A 74 7.80 -9.31 -0.94
C ILE A 74 6.60 -10.05 -0.33
N VAL A 75 6.88 -11.12 0.42
CA VAL A 75 5.87 -11.88 1.16
C VAL A 75 5.18 -10.98 2.19
N ILE A 76 5.94 -10.21 2.97
CA ILE A 76 5.38 -9.25 3.93
C ILE A 76 4.45 -8.26 3.23
N ASN A 77 4.87 -7.63 2.13
CA ASN A 77 4.03 -6.69 1.40
C ASN A 77 2.71 -7.34 0.93
N ALA A 78 2.79 -8.56 0.37
CA ALA A 78 1.61 -9.31 -0.05
C ALA A 78 0.69 -9.67 1.12
N LEU A 79 1.26 -10.05 2.27
CA LEU A 79 0.48 -10.33 3.49
C LEU A 79 -0.27 -9.09 3.98
N LEU A 80 0.33 -7.90 3.92
CA LEU A 80 -0.36 -6.65 4.28
C LEU A 80 -1.52 -6.35 3.34
N ILE A 81 -1.36 -6.63 2.05
CA ILE A 81 -2.42 -6.44 1.05
C ILE A 81 -3.57 -7.43 1.28
N LEU A 82 -3.26 -8.70 1.53
CA LEU A 82 -4.27 -9.71 1.89
C LEU A 82 -4.98 -9.35 3.19
N LEU A 83 -4.24 -8.82 4.18
CA LEU A 83 -4.83 -8.33 5.41
C LEU A 83 -5.77 -7.14 5.16
N ALA A 84 -5.40 -6.21 4.29
CA ALA A 84 -6.27 -5.11 3.89
C ALA A 84 -7.53 -5.61 3.15
N ALA A 85 -7.39 -6.59 2.25
CA ALA A 85 -8.52 -7.23 1.56
C ALA A 85 -9.46 -7.95 2.53
N TYR A 86 -8.93 -8.48 3.63
CA TYR A 86 -9.74 -9.08 4.68
C TYR A 86 -10.49 -8.05 5.53
N ILE A 87 -9.93 -6.86 5.73
CA ILE A 87 -10.50 -5.82 6.60
C ILE A 87 -11.49 -4.92 5.84
N VAL A 88 -11.22 -4.60 4.58
CA VAL A 88 -11.99 -3.62 3.81
C VAL A 88 -13.03 -4.34 2.96
N HIS A 89 -14.30 -4.16 3.31
CA HIS A 89 -15.40 -4.57 2.42
C HIS A 89 -15.29 -3.83 1.08
N GLY A 90 -15.39 -4.58 -0.01
CA GLY A 90 -15.24 -4.08 -1.36
C GLY A 90 -13.81 -4.07 -1.91
N PHE A 91 -12.86 -4.69 -1.21
CA PHE A 91 -11.53 -5.01 -1.73
C PHE A 91 -11.31 -6.52 -1.72
N SER A 92 -11.23 -7.15 -2.90
CA SER A 92 -10.94 -8.58 -3.02
C SER A 92 -9.66 -8.82 -3.79
N VAL A 93 -8.89 -9.83 -3.36
CA VAL A 93 -7.65 -10.25 -4.00
C VAL A 93 -7.67 -11.77 -4.10
N ASP A 94 -7.52 -12.32 -5.31
CA ASP A 94 -7.71 -13.75 -5.62
C ASP A 94 -6.52 -14.64 -5.20
N GLY A 95 -5.96 -14.38 -4.03
CA GLY A 95 -4.91 -15.17 -3.41
C GLY A 95 -3.54 -14.48 -3.41
N PHE A 96 -2.55 -15.24 -2.93
CA PHE A 96 -1.23 -14.70 -2.58
C PHE A 96 -0.46 -14.10 -3.76
N TRP A 97 -0.45 -14.78 -4.91
CA TRP A 97 0.29 -14.30 -6.09
C TRP A 97 -0.29 -13.00 -6.65
N TRP A 98 -1.61 -12.83 -6.61
CA TRP A 98 -2.26 -11.58 -6.98
C TRP A 98 -1.91 -10.47 -5.99
N ALA A 99 -1.83 -10.76 -4.69
CA ALA A 99 -1.37 -9.79 -3.70
C ALA A 99 0.09 -9.37 -3.90
N VAL A 100 0.98 -10.31 -4.24
CA VAL A 100 2.37 -10.01 -4.60
C VAL A 100 2.43 -9.07 -5.80
N LEU A 101 1.72 -9.41 -6.87
CA LEU A 101 1.72 -8.62 -8.10
C LEU A 101 1.10 -7.24 -7.88
N PHE A 102 0.00 -7.16 -7.11
CA PHE A 102 -0.60 -5.90 -6.69
C PHE A 102 0.40 -5.02 -5.94
N GLY A 103 1.11 -5.56 -4.96
CA GLY A 103 2.10 -4.79 -4.20
C GLY A 103 3.26 -4.26 -5.05
N LEU A 104 3.72 -5.06 -6.02
CA LEU A 104 4.77 -4.65 -6.95
C LEU A 104 4.28 -3.54 -7.89
N ILE A 105 3.13 -3.72 -8.54
CA ILE A 105 2.58 -2.74 -9.49
C ILE A 105 2.17 -1.46 -8.75
N LEU A 106 1.55 -1.58 -7.57
CA LEU A 106 1.20 -0.42 -6.75
C LEU A 106 2.45 0.36 -6.35
N GLY A 107 3.54 -0.31 -5.97
CA GLY A 107 4.81 0.34 -5.67
C GLY A 107 5.38 1.10 -6.87
N LEU A 108 5.31 0.51 -8.06
CA LEU A 108 5.73 1.16 -9.31
C LEU A 108 4.87 2.38 -9.63
N ILE A 109 3.54 2.25 -9.56
CA ILE A 109 2.62 3.36 -9.83
C ILE A 109 2.82 4.49 -8.82
N ASN A 110 2.97 4.16 -7.53
CA ASN A 110 3.28 5.14 -6.50
C ASN A 110 4.60 5.88 -6.80
N SER A 111 5.63 5.17 -7.25
CA SER A 111 6.89 5.79 -7.66
C SER A 111 6.74 6.72 -8.86
N LEU A 112 5.91 6.37 -9.84
CA LEU A 112 5.66 7.21 -11.03
C LEU A 112 4.82 8.44 -10.72
N LEU A 113 3.82 8.29 -9.86
CA LEU A 113 2.92 9.37 -9.43
C LEU A 113 3.51 10.23 -8.31
N GLY A 114 4.70 9.90 -7.79
CA GLY A 114 5.32 10.62 -6.68
C GLY A 114 4.56 10.45 -5.36
N VAL A 115 3.86 9.33 -5.19
CA VAL A 115 3.11 9.02 -3.96
C VAL A 115 4.06 8.50 -2.89
N SER A 116 4.32 9.33 -1.89
CA SER A 116 5.07 9.00 -0.70
C SER A 116 4.09 8.63 0.42
N LEU A 117 3.54 7.42 0.37
CA LEU A 117 2.70 6.86 1.44
C LEU A 117 3.52 6.45 2.69
N GLY A 118 4.78 6.87 2.77
CA GLY A 118 5.72 6.56 3.84
C GLY A 118 6.51 7.79 4.27
N GLY A 119 5.93 8.56 5.20
CA GLY A 119 6.68 9.34 6.19
C GLY A 119 7.49 10.57 5.77
N ASN A 120 7.64 10.88 4.49
CA ASN A 120 8.39 12.07 4.06
C ASN A 120 7.49 12.97 3.20
N SER A 121 6.83 13.93 3.85
CA SER A 121 6.27 15.09 3.16
C SER A 121 7.40 15.82 2.43
N PRO A 122 7.24 16.18 1.14
CA PRO A 122 8.13 17.11 0.47
C PRO A 122 8.12 18.43 1.26
N SER A 123 9.21 18.69 1.99
CA SER A 123 9.47 19.98 2.60
C SER A 123 10.03 20.90 1.51
N ASN A 124 9.16 21.67 0.88
CA ASN A 124 9.55 22.87 0.14
C ASN A 124 9.11 24.12 0.90
#